data_AF-A0AA90V716-F1
#
_entry.id   AF-A0AA90V716-F1
#
_cell.length_a   1.000
_cell.length_b   1.000
_cell.length_c   1.000
_cell.angle_alpha   90.00
_cell.angle_beta   90.00
_cell.angle_gamma   90.00
#
_symmetry.space_group_name_H-M   'P 1'
#
loop_
_entity.id
_entity.type
_entity.pdbx_description
1 polymer ?
#
loop_
_entity_poly.entity_id
_entity_poly.type
_entity_poly.pdbx_seq_one_letter_code
_entity_poly.pdbx_strand_id
1 'polypeptide(L)'
;MESKHSTEVTMLYNIIRRAKRWFPMLEAHLQMEDLCRKIGLTVEQIGVLLTGKAVNFSGSLYSEEHRRKFNVENAEIKVFSDSTKPNQLLLYINRQPMVEWFKEQCHILKKTVNRRFKL
;
A
#
# COMPACT_ATOMS: atom_id res chain seq x y z
N MET A 1 -11.39 20.11 -32.42
CA MET A 1 -10.55 19.82 -31.23
C MET A 1 -10.69 18.37 -30.76
N GLU A 2 -11.85 17.71 -30.94
CA GLU A 2 -12.09 16.32 -30.52
C GLU A 2 -11.17 15.26 -31.17
N SER A 3 -10.72 15.46 -32.42
CA SER A 3 -9.90 14.46 -33.14
C SER A 3 -8.47 14.31 -32.59
N LYS A 4 -7.85 15.39 -32.10
CA LYS A 4 -6.50 15.35 -31.51
C LYS A 4 -6.52 14.65 -30.16
N HIS A 5 -7.48 15.01 -29.30
CA HIS A 5 -7.65 14.39 -27.99
C HIS A 5 -7.91 12.88 -28.08
N SER A 6 -8.77 12.44 -29.01
CA SER A 6 -9.02 11.00 -29.25
C SER A 6 -7.77 10.25 -29.72
N THR A 7 -6.92 10.91 -30.52
CA THR A 7 -5.67 10.33 -31.02
C THR A 7 -4.66 10.14 -29.89
N GLU A 8 -4.49 11.15 -29.03
CA GLU A 8 -3.59 11.11 -27.88
C GLU A 8 -3.98 10.03 -26.87
N VAL A 9 -5.27 9.89 -26.55
CA VAL A 9 -5.78 8.84 -25.65
C VAL A 9 -5.51 7.45 -26.24
N THR A 10 -5.72 7.27 -27.54
CA THR A 10 -5.45 5.99 -28.23
C THR A 10 -3.95 5.63 -28.18
N MET A 11 -3.07 6.61 -28.36
CA MET A 11 -1.61 6.40 -28.24
C MET A 11 -1.22 5.96 -26.82
N LEU A 12 -1.73 6.65 -25.79
CA LEU A 12 -1.47 6.29 -24.39
C LEU A 12 -1.95 4.88 -24.07
N TYR A 13 -3.17 4.54 -24.50
CA TYR A 13 -3.71 3.19 -24.31
C TYR A 13 -2.81 2.11 -24.95
N ASN A 14 -2.31 2.37 -26.15
CA ASN A 14 -1.38 1.45 -26.82
C ASN A 14 -0.04 1.28 -26.08
N ILE A 15 0.51 2.37 -25.52
CA ILE A 15 1.73 2.33 -24.71
C ILE A 15 1.49 1.50 -23.45
N ILE A 16 0.41 1.77 -22.71
CA ILE A 16 0.05 1.03 -21.49
C ILE A 16 -0.15 -0.46 -21.79
N ARG A 17 -0.85 -0.79 -22.88
CA ARG A 17 -1.07 -2.19 -23.30
C ARG A 17 0.24 -2.91 -23.57
N ARG A 18 1.20 -2.26 -24.25
CA ARG A 18 2.54 -2.81 -24.49
C ARG A 18 3.33 -2.96 -23.19
N ALA A 19 3.28 -1.97 -22.31
CA ALA A 19 3.95 -2.00 -21.02
C ALA A 19 3.43 -3.16 -20.16
N LYS A 20 2.11 -3.33 -20.03
CA LYS A 20 1.52 -4.48 -19.31
C LYS A 20 1.95 -5.84 -19.89
N ARG A 21 2.07 -5.94 -21.22
CA ARG A 21 2.51 -7.17 -21.89
C ARG A 21 3.97 -7.52 -21.58
N TRP A 22 4.86 -6.53 -21.49
CA TRP A 22 6.30 -6.74 -21.34
C TRP A 22 6.74 -6.71 -19.87
N PHE A 23 5.98 -6.03 -19.01
CA PHE A 23 6.22 -5.87 -17.59
C PHE A 23 5.01 -6.42 -16.82
N PRO A 24 4.92 -7.74 -16.61
CA PRO A 24 3.74 -8.38 -16.01
C PRO A 24 3.46 -7.91 -14.58
N MET A 25 4.46 -7.41 -13.86
CA MET A 25 4.29 -6.85 -12.51
C MET A 25 3.85 -5.38 -12.49
N LEU A 26 3.75 -4.69 -13.63
CA LEU A 26 3.43 -3.26 -13.67
C LEU A 26 2.11 -2.96 -12.93
N GLU A 27 1.09 -3.77 -13.17
CA GLU A 27 -0.22 -3.59 -12.53
C GLU A 27 -0.16 -3.78 -11.01
N ALA A 28 0.61 -4.77 -10.55
CA ALA A 28 0.81 -5.01 -9.12
C ALA A 28 1.55 -3.85 -8.44
N HIS A 29 2.55 -3.27 -9.11
CA HIS A 29 3.29 -2.11 -8.58
C HIS A 29 2.39 -0.88 -8.49
N LEU A 30 1.57 -0.60 -9.51
CA LEU A 30 0.62 0.53 -9.49
C LEU A 30 -0.45 0.37 -8.39
N GLN A 31 -0.94 -0.85 -8.18
CA GLN A 31 -1.87 -1.14 -7.08
C GLN A 31 -1.20 -0.97 -5.71
N MET A 32 0.06 -1.42 -5.58
CA MET A 32 0.83 -1.26 -4.34
C MET A 32 1.17 0.21 -4.06
N GLU A 33 1.49 0.99 -5.08
CA GLU A 33 1.68 2.44 -4.99
C GLU A 33 0.43 3.13 -4.43
N ASP A 34 -0.74 2.85 -5.00
CA ASP A 34 -2.02 3.42 -4.55
C ASP A 34 -2.31 3.02 -3.09
N LEU A 35 -2.10 1.75 -2.73
CA LEU A 35 -2.26 1.27 -1.36
C LEU A 35 -1.35 2.02 -0.39
N CYS A 36 -0.05 2.12 -0.71
CA CYS A 36 0.93 2.78 0.14
C CYS A 36 0.62 4.28 0.33
N ARG A 37 0.14 4.94 -0.73
CA ARG A 37 -0.30 6.34 -0.67
C ARG A 37 -1.51 6.50 0.26
N LYS A 38 -2.51 5.62 0.15
CA LYS A 38 -3.73 5.64 0.99
C LYS A 38 -3.44 5.45 2.48
N ILE A 39 -2.46 4.60 2.83
CA ILE A 39 -2.08 4.41 4.23
C ILE A 39 -1.22 5.57 4.79
N GLY A 40 -0.77 6.49 3.94
CA GLY A 40 -0.06 7.70 4.34
C GLY A 40 1.46 7.69 4.13
N LEU A 41 1.99 6.83 3.25
CA LEU A 41 3.41 6.86 2.88
C LEU A 41 3.69 7.94 1.82
N THR A 42 4.89 8.49 1.88
CA THR A 42 5.40 9.49 0.91
C THR A 42 5.86 8.83 -0.40
N VAL A 43 5.95 9.62 -1.47
CA VAL A 43 6.40 9.13 -2.78
C VAL A 43 7.81 8.55 -2.69
N GLU A 44 8.69 9.16 -1.90
CA GLU A 44 10.07 8.70 -1.68
C GLU A 44 10.10 7.33 -0.99
N GLN A 45 9.29 7.15 0.05
CA GLN A 45 9.18 5.86 0.76
C GLN A 45 8.60 4.77 -0.14
N ILE A 46 7.58 5.10 -0.91
CA ILE A 46 6.96 4.18 -1.88
C ILE A 46 8.00 3.74 -2.91
N GLY A 47 8.80 4.67 -3.44
CA GLY A 47 9.89 4.36 -4.35
C GLY A 47 10.86 3.33 -3.78
N VAL A 48 11.26 3.48 -2.50
CA VAL A 48 12.13 2.49 -1.83
C VAL A 48 11.43 1.14 -1.70
N LEU A 49 10.18 1.10 -1.26
CA LEU A 49 9.40 -0.13 -1.08
C LEU A 49 9.23 -0.91 -2.38
N LEU A 50 8.96 -0.23 -3.49
CA LEU A 50 8.78 -0.86 -4.81
C LEU A 50 10.09 -1.42 -5.39
N THR A 51 11.25 -1.06 -4.85
CA THR A 51 12.52 -1.74 -5.15
C THR A 51 12.75 -3.01 -4.32
N GLY A 52 11.83 -3.36 -3.43
CA GLY A 52 11.94 -4.50 -2.50
C GLY A 52 12.73 -4.21 -1.22
N LYS A 53 13.19 -2.97 -1.03
CA LYS A 53 13.87 -2.53 0.20
C LYS A 53 12.87 -2.18 1.29
N ALA A 54 13.26 -2.35 2.55
CA ALA A 54 12.45 -1.94 3.69
C ALA A 54 12.60 -0.45 3.97
N VAL A 55 11.58 0.13 4.61
CA VAL A 55 11.57 1.50 5.13
C VAL A 55 11.26 1.44 6.63
N ASN A 56 12.05 2.15 7.44
CA ASN A 56 11.68 2.39 8.84
C ASN A 56 10.75 3.61 8.91
N PHE A 57 9.61 3.43 9.57
CA PHE A 57 8.54 4.42 9.64
C PHE A 57 8.16 4.72 11.08
N SER A 58 8.04 6.00 11.40
CA SER A 58 7.40 6.48 12.62
C SER A 58 6.40 7.56 12.25
N GLY A 59 5.20 7.50 12.82
CA GLY A 59 4.10 8.40 12.48
C GLY A 59 2.76 7.69 12.54
N SER A 60 1.81 8.15 11.73
CA SER A 60 0.46 7.61 11.70
C SER A 60 0.16 6.90 10.38
N LEU A 61 -0.25 5.63 10.45
CA LEU A 61 -0.75 4.87 9.30
C LEU A 61 -2.28 4.89 9.29
N TYR A 62 -2.88 5.18 8.13
CA TYR A 62 -4.32 5.15 7.94
C TYR A 62 -4.82 3.78 7.52
N SER A 63 -5.88 3.29 8.15
CA SER A 63 -6.61 2.09 7.75
C SER A 63 -7.93 2.48 7.12
N GLU A 64 -8.12 2.17 5.83
CA GLU A 64 -9.42 2.34 5.16
C GLU A 64 -10.49 1.44 5.80
N GLU A 65 -10.17 0.20 6.14
CA GLU A 65 -11.07 -0.77 6.76
C GLU A 65 -11.64 -0.26 8.09
N HIS A 66 -10.79 0.35 8.93
CA HIS A 66 -11.19 0.87 10.24
C HIS A 66 -11.49 2.38 10.24
N ARG A 67 -11.34 3.04 9.08
CA ARG A 67 -11.52 4.49 8.88
C ARG A 67 -10.83 5.34 9.93
N ARG A 68 -9.61 4.97 10.31
CA ARG A 68 -8.86 5.66 11.36
C ARG A 68 -7.36 5.55 11.20
N LYS A 69 -6.64 6.44 11.87
CA LYS A 69 -5.19 6.43 11.97
C LYS A 69 -4.72 5.63 13.19
N PHE A 70 -3.57 4.98 13.04
CA PHE A 70 -2.85 4.24 14.07
C PHE A 70 -1.43 4.77 14.15
N ASN A 71 -1.00 5.19 15.34
CA ASN A 71 0.36 5.64 15.56
C ASN A 71 1.28 4.44 15.70
N VAL A 72 2.47 4.54 15.12
CA VAL A 72 3.51 3.52 15.20
C VAL A 72 4.87 4.20 15.28
N GLU A 73 5.78 3.57 16.02
CA GLU A 73 7.15 4.01 16.16
C GLU A 73 8.09 2.92 15.66
N ASN A 74 9.10 3.33 14.89
CA ASN A 74 10.16 2.49 14.36
C ASN A 74 9.66 1.17 13.71
N ALA A 75 8.58 1.24 12.93
CA ALA A 75 8.07 0.08 12.21
C ALA A 75 8.87 -0.19 10.94
N GLU A 76 9.24 -1.45 10.74
CA GLU A 76 9.77 -1.93 9.47
C GLU A 76 8.59 -2.17 8.52
N ILE A 77 8.50 -1.37 7.46
CA ILE A 77 7.54 -1.56 6.36
C ILE A 77 8.27 -2.18 5.18
N LYS A 78 7.68 -3.23 4.58
CA LYS A 78 8.28 -3.91 3.43
C LYS A 78 7.23 -4.50 2.49
N VAL A 79 7.52 -4.45 1.19
CA VAL A 79 6.75 -5.12 0.14
C VAL A 79 7.39 -6.45 -0.19
N PHE A 80 6.58 -7.51 -0.23
CA PHE A 80 6.99 -8.85 -0.64
C PHE A 80 6.21 -9.29 -1.87
N SER A 81 6.87 -10.03 -2.75
CA SER A 81 6.21 -10.77 -3.84
C SER A 81 5.75 -12.13 -3.35
N ASP A 82 4.53 -12.52 -3.69
CA ASP A 82 4.05 -13.88 -3.45
C ASP A 82 4.64 -14.82 -4.53
N SER A 83 5.44 -15.80 -4.11
CA SER A 83 6.03 -16.79 -5.02
C SER A 83 5.01 -17.79 -5.57
N THR A 84 3.85 -17.93 -4.91
CA THR A 84 2.78 -18.84 -5.32
C THR A 84 1.76 -18.18 -6.27
N LYS A 85 1.72 -16.84 -6.27
CA LYS A 85 0.81 -16.04 -7.10
C LYS A 85 1.61 -15.02 -7.91
N PRO A 86 1.95 -15.34 -9.17
CA PRO A 86 2.68 -14.40 -10.01
C PRO A 86 1.89 -13.09 -10.12
N ASN A 87 2.58 -11.96 -9.96
CA ASN A 87 2.03 -10.61 -9.96
C ASN A 87 1.21 -10.21 -8.71
N GLN A 88 1.39 -10.87 -7.57
CA GLN A 88 0.86 -10.39 -6.29
C GLN A 88 1.95 -9.78 -5.42
N LEU A 89 1.70 -8.55 -4.94
CA LEU A 89 2.52 -7.86 -3.95
C LEU A 89 1.75 -7.76 -2.63
N LEU A 90 2.46 -7.92 -1.52
CA LEU A 90 1.92 -7.88 -0.17
C LEU A 90 2.70 -6.87 0.66
N LEU A 91 1.98 -6.01 1.37
CA LEU A 91 2.57 -5.03 2.28
C LEU A 91 2.60 -5.57 3.71
N TYR A 92 3.75 -5.48 4.34
CA TYR A 92 3.99 -5.95 5.69
C TYR A 92 4.44 -4.78 6.59
N ILE A 93 3.99 -4.80 7.84
CA ILE A 93 4.39 -3.91 8.92
C ILE A 93 4.92 -4.80 10.04
N ASN A 94 6.18 -4.63 10.45
CA ASN A 94 6.85 -5.47 11.45
C ASN A 94 6.69 -6.98 11.17
N ARG A 95 6.91 -7.37 9.90
CA ARG A 95 6.83 -8.78 9.45
C ARG A 95 5.44 -9.42 9.60
N GLN A 96 4.41 -8.61 9.81
CA GLN A 96 3.01 -9.03 9.80
C GLN A 96 2.29 -8.41 8.59
N PRO A 97 1.38 -9.14 7.91
CA PRO A 97 0.56 -8.55 6.84
C PRO A 97 -0.19 -7.32 7.34
N MET A 98 -0.18 -6.23 6.57
CA MET A 98 -0.74 -4.94 6.95
C MET A 98 -2.19 -5.03 7.48
N VAL A 99 -3.04 -5.85 6.84
CA VAL A 99 -4.44 -6.05 7.26
C VAL A 99 -4.53 -6.63 8.67
N GLU A 100 -3.73 -7.65 8.96
CA GLU A 100 -3.71 -8.30 10.28
C GLU A 100 -3.10 -7.37 11.33
N TRP A 101 -2.08 -6.59 10.97
CA TRP A 101 -1.52 -5.58 11.86
C TRP A 101 -2.57 -4.54 12.27
N PHE A 102 -3.35 -4.01 11.31
CA PHE A 102 -4.41 -3.05 11.61
C PHE A 102 -5.52 -3.62 12.50
N LYS A 103 -5.94 -4.87 12.24
CA LYS A 103 -6.90 -5.58 13.12
C LYS A 103 -6.42 -5.65 14.55
N GLU A 104 -5.15 -6.01 14.75
CA GLU A 104 -4.56 -6.14 16.07
C GLU A 104 -4.51 -4.78 16.79
N GLN A 105 -4.05 -3.73 16.11
CA GLN A 105 -4.05 -2.38 16.69
C GLN A 105 -5.46 -1.90 17.04
N CYS A 106 -6.46 -2.21 16.21
CA CYS A 106 -7.85 -1.88 16.47
C CYS A 106 -8.40 -2.60 17.72
N HIS A 107 -8.05 -3.87 17.90
CA HIS A 107 -8.42 -4.66 19.08
C HIS A 107 -7.80 -4.12 20.37
N ILE A 108 -6.51 -3.77 20.32
CA ILE A 108 -5.80 -3.16 21.45
C ILE A 108 -6.50 -1.87 21.87
N LEU A 109 -6.81 -0.98 20.92
CA LEU A 109 -7.52 0.27 21.21
C LEU A 109 -8.88 0.02 21.87
N LYS A 110 -9.69 -0.91 21.35
CA LYS A 110 -11.01 -1.24 21.93
C LYS A 110 -10.89 -1.76 23.38
N LYS A 111 -9.91 -2.61 23.67
CA LYS A 111 -9.66 -3.12 25.03
C LYS A 111 -9.28 -2.02 26.00
N THR A 112 -8.38 -1.11 25.61
CA THR A 112 -7.93 0.00 26.46
C THR A 112 -9.07 0.95 26.79
N VAL A 113 -9.90 1.26 25.79
CA VAL A 113 -11.09 2.10 25.97
C VAL A 113 -12.09 1.45 26.94
N ASN A 114 -12.39 0.17 26.76
CA ASN A 114 -13.31 -0.56 27.65
C ASN A 114 -12.83 -0.65 29.10
N ARG A 115 -11.50 -0.71 29.34
CA ARG A 115 -10.95 -0.68 30.71
C ARG A 115 -11.08 0.70 31.35
N ARG A 116 -10.89 1.77 30.58
CA ARG A 116 -10.99 3.15 31.08
C ARG A 116 -12.40 3.53 31.52
N PHE A 117 -13.43 2.95 30.92
CA PHE A 117 -14.83 3.21 31.29
C PHE A 117 -15.38 2.29 32.40
N LYS A 118 -14.57 1.34 32.89
CA LYS A 118 -14.94 0.40 33.98
C LYS A 118 -14.27 0.75 35.32
N LEU A 119 -13.50 1.85 35.37
CA LEU A 119 -12.89 2.44 36.56
C LEU A 119 -13.59 3.78 36.83
#